data_AF-A0A4Q8LQ72-F1
#
_entry.id   AF-A0A4Q8LQ72-F1
#
_cell.length_a   1.000
_cell.length_b   1.000
_cell.length_c   1.000
_cell.angle_alpha   90.00
_cell.angle_beta   90.00
_cell.angle_gamma   90.00
#
_symmetry.space_group_name_H-M   'P 1'
#
loop_
_entity.id
_entity.type
_entity.pdbx_description
1 polymer ?
#
loop_
_entity_poly.entity_id
_entity_poly.type
_entity_poly.pdbx_seq_one_letter_code
_entity_poly.pdbx_strand_id
1 'polypeptide(L)'
;MSKKFKRKDYEEALAPLQLQLVNLSRWLLQTGKRVVVIFEGRDTAGKGGAIDAIREHLNPRQCKVVALPKPSDREATQWYFQRYVQQLPAGGEIVLMDRSWYNRAGVERVMGFCTPDQYASFLQQVPIFERLLIDDGILLFKYWLTVDQAQQEARFAERLEDPLKRWKLSPVDLEARKQYAAYTEAREAMLAATHTHHAPWTLVDFNDQRRGRITLIRDLLSRLPDTTVPPARLDMKPLHGKLLTESYHLIEPIPDTSDER
;
A
#
# COMPACT_ATOMS: atom_id res chain seq x y z
N MET A 1 14.28 13.86 21.07
CA MET A 1 14.03 13.70 19.62
C MET A 1 14.80 12.48 19.12
N SER A 2 14.12 11.47 18.59
CA SER A 2 14.76 10.25 18.07
C SER A 2 15.66 10.58 16.87
N LYS A 3 16.91 10.09 16.87
CA LYS A 3 17.90 10.30 15.80
C LYS A 3 17.35 9.72 14.47
N LYS A 4 17.30 10.54 13.41
CA LYS A 4 16.78 10.17 12.08
C LYS A 4 17.45 8.88 11.60
N PHE A 5 16.66 7.87 11.22
CA PHE A 5 17.16 6.55 10.83
C PHE A 5 17.96 6.66 9.53
N LYS A 6 19.26 6.30 9.56
CA LYS A 6 20.15 6.47 8.41
C LYS A 6 19.74 5.54 7.28
N ARG A 7 20.11 5.90 6.05
CA ARG A 7 19.73 5.14 4.85
C ARG A 7 20.32 3.74 4.85
N LYS A 8 21.61 3.61 5.19
CA LYS A 8 22.31 2.33 5.28
C LYS A 8 21.65 1.40 6.30
N ASP A 9 21.45 1.88 7.53
CA ASP A 9 20.78 1.12 8.59
C ASP A 9 19.36 0.68 8.19
N TYR A 10 18.66 1.49 7.38
CA TYR A 10 17.36 1.14 6.81
C TYR A 10 17.42 0.02 5.79
N GLU A 11 18.34 0.11 4.82
CA GLU A 11 18.51 -0.92 3.78
C GLU A 11 18.91 -2.26 4.42
N GLU A 12 19.84 -2.24 5.37
CA GLU A 12 20.26 -3.43 6.13
C GLU A 12 19.12 -4.07 6.93
N ALA A 13 18.25 -3.25 7.55
CA ALA A 13 17.12 -3.75 8.32
C ALA A 13 15.92 -4.20 7.45
N LEU A 14 15.79 -3.66 6.24
CA LEU A 14 14.70 -3.98 5.32
C LEU A 14 14.96 -5.27 4.53
N ALA A 15 16.20 -5.52 4.12
CA ALA A 15 16.58 -6.68 3.31
C ALA A 15 16.03 -8.03 3.82
N PRO A 16 16.18 -8.41 5.12
CA PRO A 16 15.63 -9.67 5.60
C PRO A 16 14.09 -9.72 5.58
N LEU A 17 13.43 -8.57 5.74
CA LEU A 17 11.97 -8.48 5.67
C LEU A 17 11.47 -8.65 4.24
N GLN A 18 12.19 -8.10 3.26
CA GLN A 18 11.85 -8.28 1.85
C GLN A 18 12.01 -9.75 1.43
N LEU A 19 13.00 -10.47 1.94
CA LEU A 19 13.11 -11.91 1.73
C LEU A 19 11.89 -12.66 2.30
N GLN A 20 11.42 -12.29 3.49
CA GLN A 20 10.20 -12.86 4.07
C GLN A 20 8.95 -12.51 3.25
N LEU A 21 8.86 -11.31 2.69
CA LEU A 21 7.77 -10.93 1.77
C LEU A 21 7.79 -11.78 0.47
N VAL A 22 8.97 -12.09 -0.06
CA VAL A 22 9.10 -13.02 -1.19
C VAL A 22 8.62 -14.43 -0.81
N ASN A 23 8.93 -14.90 0.39
CA ASN A 23 8.42 -16.18 0.90
C ASN A 23 6.90 -16.16 1.08
N LEU A 24 6.34 -15.07 1.62
CA LEU A 24 4.89 -14.84 1.68
C LEU A 24 4.26 -14.96 0.29
N SER A 25 4.81 -14.31 -0.73
CA SER A 25 4.28 -14.37 -2.11
C SER A 25 4.26 -15.81 -2.66
N ARG A 26 5.32 -16.59 -2.38
CA ARG A 26 5.38 -18.02 -2.77
C ARG A 26 4.36 -18.86 -2.00
N TRP A 27 4.22 -18.61 -0.70
CA TRP A 27 3.24 -19.27 0.15
C TRP A 27 1.81 -19.00 -0.30
N LEU A 28 1.47 -17.75 -0.66
CA LEU A 28 0.17 -17.41 -1.23
C LEU A 28 -0.09 -18.25 -2.49
N LEU A 29 0.87 -18.28 -3.42
CA LEU A 29 0.73 -19.03 -4.67
C LEU A 29 0.46 -20.52 -4.41
N GLN A 30 1.21 -21.15 -3.50
CA GLN A 30 1.05 -22.59 -3.23
C GLN A 30 -0.23 -22.93 -2.49
N THR A 31 -0.67 -22.06 -1.58
CA THR A 31 -1.83 -22.33 -0.72
C THR A 31 -3.15 -21.81 -1.29
N GLY A 32 -3.09 -20.97 -2.32
CA GLY A 32 -4.26 -20.25 -2.85
C GLY A 32 -4.81 -19.19 -1.89
N LYS A 33 -4.10 -18.88 -0.80
CA LYS A 33 -4.50 -17.83 0.15
C LYS A 33 -4.44 -16.45 -0.53
N ARG A 34 -5.15 -15.50 0.07
CA ARG A 34 -5.43 -14.18 -0.50
C ARG A 34 -5.17 -13.13 0.55
N VAL A 35 -4.42 -12.08 0.21
CA VAL A 35 -4.08 -10.99 1.14
C VAL A 35 -4.58 -9.67 0.58
N VAL A 36 -5.20 -8.86 1.44
CA VAL A 36 -5.49 -7.45 1.19
C VAL A 36 -4.83 -6.63 2.29
N VAL A 37 -4.03 -5.65 1.90
CA VAL A 37 -3.43 -4.68 2.82
C VAL A 37 -3.92 -3.28 2.46
N ILE A 38 -4.62 -2.64 3.39
CA ILE A 38 -5.14 -1.28 3.25
C ILE A 38 -4.17 -0.31 3.92
N PHE A 39 -3.77 0.71 3.17
CA PHE A 39 -2.95 1.82 3.66
C PHE A 39 -3.81 3.07 3.73
N GLU A 40 -4.22 3.44 4.93
CA GLU A 40 -4.85 4.72 5.22
C GLU A 40 -3.93 5.63 6.04
N GLY A 41 -4.31 6.90 6.12
CA GLY A 41 -3.58 7.92 6.84
C GLY A 41 -3.63 9.24 6.10
N ARG A 42 -3.20 10.30 6.78
CA ARG A 42 -3.21 11.66 6.26
C ARG A 42 -2.38 11.79 4.97
N ASP A 43 -2.61 12.87 4.24
CA ASP A 43 -1.74 13.25 3.13
C ASP A 43 -0.32 13.43 3.65
N THR A 44 0.65 13.03 2.81
CA THR A 44 2.08 13.01 3.15
C THR A 44 2.52 12.04 4.27
N ALA A 45 1.62 11.24 4.84
CA ALA A 45 1.96 10.28 5.91
C ALA A 45 3.01 9.23 5.48
N GLY A 46 2.97 8.76 4.22
CA GLY A 46 3.98 7.85 3.68
C GLY A 46 3.46 6.57 3.02
N LYS A 47 2.15 6.49 2.73
CA LYS A 47 1.46 5.32 2.13
C LYS A 47 2.21 4.70 0.94
N GLY A 48 2.41 5.48 -0.13
CA GLY A 48 3.13 5.00 -1.32
C GLY A 48 4.53 4.46 -1.03
N GLY A 49 5.29 5.09 -0.12
CA GLY A 49 6.62 4.59 0.25
C GLY A 49 6.60 3.29 1.06
N ALA A 50 5.52 3.00 1.78
CA ALA A 50 5.32 1.71 2.44
C ALA A 50 4.91 0.62 1.44
N ILE A 51 4.02 0.95 0.50
CA ILE A 51 3.62 0.08 -0.61
C ILE A 51 4.84 -0.29 -1.46
N ASP A 52 5.67 0.70 -1.81
CA ASP A 52 6.90 0.49 -2.57
C ASP A 52 7.85 -0.46 -1.85
N ALA A 53 8.09 -0.26 -0.55
CA ALA A 53 8.97 -1.12 0.25
C ALA A 53 8.47 -2.58 0.32
N ILE A 54 7.15 -2.79 0.29
CA ILE A 54 6.55 -4.14 0.27
C ILE A 54 6.69 -4.78 -1.11
N ARG A 55 6.35 -4.06 -2.18
CA ARG A 55 6.26 -4.63 -3.53
C ARG A 55 7.58 -4.75 -4.27
N GLU A 56 8.63 -4.06 -3.82
CA GLU A 56 9.91 -3.88 -4.53
C GLU A 56 10.50 -5.18 -5.13
N HIS A 57 10.40 -6.29 -4.39
CA HIS A 57 10.93 -7.60 -4.81
C HIS A 57 9.86 -8.66 -5.05
N LEU A 58 8.58 -8.27 -5.08
CA LEU A 58 7.48 -9.20 -5.36
C LEU A 58 7.24 -9.36 -6.85
N ASN A 59 6.75 -10.55 -7.24
CA ASN A 59 6.34 -10.78 -8.61
C ASN A 59 5.13 -9.88 -8.93
N PRO A 60 5.19 -8.99 -9.93
CA PRO A 60 4.10 -8.08 -10.26
C PRO A 60 2.82 -8.80 -10.73
N ARG A 61 2.92 -10.07 -11.15
CA ARG A 61 1.74 -10.91 -11.47
C ARG A 61 0.98 -11.38 -10.23
N GLN A 62 1.60 -11.34 -9.06
CA GLN A 62 1.03 -11.77 -7.78
C GLN A 62 0.74 -10.58 -6.86
N CYS A 63 1.46 -9.47 -7.03
CA CYS A 63 1.30 -8.27 -6.23
C CYS A 63 0.65 -7.14 -7.04
N LYS A 64 -0.61 -6.85 -6.74
CA LYS A 64 -1.38 -5.77 -7.36
C LYS A 64 -1.41 -4.55 -6.45
N VAL A 65 -1.07 -3.38 -6.98
CA VAL A 65 -1.28 -2.09 -6.30
C VAL A 65 -2.56 -1.45 -6.83
N VAL A 66 -3.46 -1.09 -5.94
CA VAL A 66 -4.74 -0.47 -6.26
C VAL A 66 -4.73 0.97 -5.75
N ALA A 67 -4.79 1.93 -6.67
CA ALA A 67 -4.88 3.36 -6.38
C ALA A 67 -5.98 3.97 -7.28
N LEU A 68 -7.24 3.81 -6.86
CA LEU A 68 -8.38 4.26 -7.67
C LEU A 68 -8.48 5.80 -7.67
N PRO A 69 -8.77 6.43 -8.82
CA PRO A 69 -9.07 7.85 -8.87
C PRO A 69 -10.45 8.14 -8.24
N LYS A 70 -10.85 9.41 -8.23
CA LYS A 70 -12.24 9.80 -7.89
C LYS A 70 -13.24 8.96 -8.70
N PRO A 71 -14.41 8.59 -8.13
CA PRO A 71 -15.40 7.82 -8.87
C PRO A 71 -15.87 8.58 -10.10
N SER A 72 -16.08 7.86 -11.19
CA SER A 72 -16.82 8.34 -12.36
C SER A 72 -18.30 8.57 -12.03
N ASP A 73 -19.02 9.29 -12.89
CA ASP A 73 -20.46 9.56 -12.71
C ASP A 73 -21.26 8.26 -12.56
N ARG A 74 -20.87 7.21 -13.29
CA ARG A 74 -21.47 5.88 -13.15
C ARG A 74 -21.12 5.23 -11.82
N GLU A 75 -19.85 5.24 -11.39
CA GLU A 75 -19.45 4.64 -10.11
C GLU A 75 -20.07 5.39 -8.91
N ALA A 76 -20.32 6.69 -9.03
CA ALA A 76 -20.98 7.50 -7.99
C ALA A 76 -22.44 7.10 -7.74
N THR A 77 -23.09 6.47 -8.73
CA THR A 77 -24.48 5.98 -8.64
C THR A 77 -24.58 4.49 -8.33
N GLN A 78 -23.45 3.79 -8.22
CA GLN A 78 -23.38 2.37 -7.85
C GLN A 78 -23.41 2.19 -6.32
N TRP A 79 -23.55 0.94 -5.90
CA TRP A 79 -23.20 0.59 -4.54
C TRP A 79 -21.72 0.91 -4.27
N TYR A 80 -21.44 1.61 -3.18
CA TYR A 80 -20.13 2.21 -2.93
C TYR A 80 -18.96 1.22 -2.98
N PHE A 81 -19.15 0.01 -2.44
CA PHE A 81 -18.11 -1.02 -2.42
C PHE A 81 -17.90 -1.71 -3.77
N GLN A 82 -18.82 -1.57 -4.73
CA GLN A 82 -18.80 -2.32 -6.00
C GLN A 82 -17.50 -2.14 -6.78
N ARG A 83 -16.98 -0.91 -6.89
CA ARG A 83 -15.72 -0.64 -7.59
C ARG A 83 -14.50 -1.24 -6.90
N TYR A 84 -14.56 -1.38 -5.57
CA TYR A 84 -13.48 -1.96 -4.78
C TYR A 84 -13.50 -3.49 -4.82
N VAL A 85 -14.70 -4.11 -4.87
CA VAL A 85 -14.86 -5.56 -5.02
C VAL A 85 -14.16 -6.06 -6.29
N GLN A 86 -14.21 -5.30 -7.39
CA GLN A 86 -13.51 -5.63 -8.64
C GLN A 86 -11.98 -5.66 -8.51
N GLN A 87 -11.43 -5.14 -7.41
CA GLN A 87 -10.00 -5.06 -7.15
C GLN A 87 -9.51 -6.10 -6.14
N LEU A 88 -10.40 -6.91 -5.57
CA LEU A 88 -10.05 -7.94 -4.59
C LEU A 88 -9.19 -9.06 -5.22
N PRO A 89 -8.34 -9.72 -4.42
CA PRO A 89 -7.41 -10.73 -4.89
C PRO A 89 -8.11 -12.04 -5.30
N ALA A 90 -7.60 -12.65 -6.36
CA ALA A 90 -7.76 -14.09 -6.62
C ALA A 90 -6.75 -14.92 -5.82
N GLY A 91 -6.92 -16.25 -5.81
CA GLY A 91 -6.03 -17.16 -5.07
C GLY A 91 -4.57 -16.99 -5.45
N GLY A 92 -3.71 -16.81 -4.44
CA GLY A 92 -2.27 -16.58 -4.64
C GLY A 92 -1.85 -15.12 -4.81
N GLU A 93 -2.79 -14.18 -4.71
CA GLU A 93 -2.52 -12.75 -4.87
C GLU A 93 -2.44 -12.01 -3.54
N ILE A 94 -1.63 -10.95 -3.55
CA ILE A 94 -1.60 -9.87 -2.57
C ILE A 94 -2.02 -8.56 -3.24
N VAL A 95 -3.02 -7.90 -2.66
CA VAL A 95 -3.51 -6.59 -3.11
C VAL A 95 -3.14 -5.53 -2.07
N LEU A 96 -2.38 -4.52 -2.51
CA LEU A 96 -1.98 -3.36 -1.71
C LEU A 96 -2.82 -2.15 -2.14
N MET A 97 -3.69 -1.66 -1.26
CA MET A 97 -4.59 -0.55 -1.55
C MET A 97 -4.02 0.78 -1.04
N ASP A 98 -3.59 1.67 -1.94
CA ASP A 98 -3.24 3.06 -1.61
C ASP A 98 -4.53 3.87 -1.49
N ARG A 99 -4.96 4.06 -0.24
CA ARG A 99 -6.36 4.31 0.12
C ARG A 99 -7.30 3.18 -0.28
N SER A 100 -8.52 3.24 0.18
CA SER A 100 -9.49 2.15 0.05
C SER A 100 -10.93 2.67 0.07
N TRP A 101 -11.88 1.79 0.39
CA TRP A 101 -13.25 2.18 0.73
C TRP A 101 -13.32 3.14 1.93
N TYR A 102 -12.27 3.26 2.74
CA TYR A 102 -12.21 4.26 3.82
C TYR A 102 -12.08 5.71 3.34
N ASN A 103 -11.97 5.98 2.04
CA ASN A 103 -12.15 7.32 1.49
C ASN A 103 -13.44 7.99 1.99
N ARG A 104 -14.54 7.23 2.13
CA ARG A 104 -15.80 7.73 2.66
C ARG A 104 -15.72 8.19 4.10
N ALA A 105 -14.93 7.50 4.93
CA ALA A 105 -14.76 7.87 6.33
C ALA A 105 -13.71 8.95 6.58
N GLY A 106 -12.95 9.34 5.56
CA GLY A 106 -11.95 10.40 5.63
C GLY A 106 -12.29 11.58 4.72
N VAL A 107 -11.70 11.57 3.52
CA VAL A 107 -11.76 12.70 2.59
C VAL A 107 -13.19 13.04 2.16
N GLU A 108 -14.05 12.06 1.87
CA GLU A 108 -15.42 12.38 1.43
C GLU A 108 -16.26 12.99 2.55
N ARG A 109 -16.02 12.58 3.81
CA ARG A 109 -16.70 13.15 4.97
C ARG A 109 -16.24 14.58 5.24
N VAL A 110 -14.93 14.81 5.28
CA VAL A 110 -14.36 16.12 5.64
C VAL A 110 -14.56 17.15 4.53
N MET A 111 -14.45 16.73 3.27
CA MET A 111 -14.56 17.61 2.11
C MET A 111 -15.99 17.71 1.56
N GLY A 112 -16.97 17.01 2.15
CA GLY A 112 -18.37 17.06 1.73
C GLY A 112 -18.66 16.37 0.38
N PHE A 113 -17.87 15.36 0.01
CA PHE A 113 -18.10 14.57 -1.21
C PHE A 113 -19.10 13.41 -1.01
N CYS A 114 -19.58 13.22 0.22
CA CYS A 114 -20.69 12.32 0.53
C CYS A 114 -21.71 13.02 1.44
N THR A 115 -22.96 12.60 1.35
CA THR A 115 -24.02 13.06 2.25
C THR A 115 -23.83 12.48 3.67
N PRO A 116 -24.37 13.13 4.72
CA PRO A 116 -24.37 12.57 6.07
C PRO A 116 -24.93 11.14 6.14
N ASP A 117 -26.00 10.86 5.38
CA ASP A 117 -26.64 9.54 5.34
C ASP A 117 -25.74 8.49 4.67
N GLN A 118 -25.04 8.84 3.59
CA GLN A 118 -24.07 7.96 2.95
C GLN A 118 -22.89 7.62 3.88
N TYR A 119 -22.41 8.60 4.65
CA TYR A 119 -21.36 8.40 5.64
C TYR A 119 -21.81 7.50 6.79
N ALA A 120 -22.99 7.77 7.38
CA ALA A 120 -23.55 6.94 8.45
C ALA A 120 -23.80 5.50 7.99
N SER A 121 -24.38 5.33 6.80
CA SER A 121 -24.60 4.03 6.17
C SER A 121 -23.29 3.29 5.92
N PHE A 122 -22.25 3.98 5.45
CA PHE A 122 -20.92 3.38 5.27
C PHE A 122 -20.32 2.85 6.56
N LEU A 123 -20.37 3.62 7.65
CA LEU A 123 -19.82 3.18 8.94
C LEU A 123 -20.53 1.94 9.50
N GLN A 124 -21.81 1.75 9.17
CA GLN A 124 -22.55 0.53 9.53
C GLN A 124 -22.24 -0.64 8.58
N GLN A 125 -22.07 -0.38 7.28
CA GLN A 125 -21.85 -1.42 6.28
C GLN A 125 -20.42 -1.95 6.26
N VAL A 126 -19.40 -1.12 6.50
CA VAL A 126 -18.01 -1.53 6.29
C VAL A 126 -17.56 -2.68 7.19
N PRO A 127 -17.93 -2.78 8.50
CA PRO A 127 -17.56 -3.95 9.29
C PRO A 127 -18.21 -5.24 8.78
N ILE A 128 -19.45 -5.15 8.28
CA ILE A 128 -20.17 -6.29 7.68
C ILE A 128 -19.48 -6.70 6.38
N PHE A 129 -19.16 -5.74 5.53
CA PHE A 129 -18.44 -5.98 4.27
C PHE A 129 -17.10 -6.67 4.53
N GLU A 130 -16.29 -6.15 5.45
CA GLU A 130 -15.00 -6.75 5.80
C GLU A 130 -15.16 -8.16 6.39
N ARG A 131 -16.20 -8.37 7.20
CA ARG A 131 -16.52 -9.70 7.74
C ARG A 131 -16.79 -10.71 6.63
N LEU A 132 -17.54 -10.35 5.59
CA LEU A 132 -17.79 -11.22 4.45
C LEU A 132 -16.49 -11.60 3.73
N LEU A 133 -15.54 -10.67 3.56
CA LEU A 133 -14.24 -10.96 2.95
C LEU A 133 -13.42 -11.94 3.79
N ILE A 134 -13.40 -11.73 5.10
CA ILE A 134 -12.63 -12.56 6.04
C ILE A 134 -13.23 -13.96 6.16
N ASP A 135 -14.56 -14.07 6.25
CA ASP A 135 -15.25 -15.37 6.32
C ASP A 135 -15.04 -16.20 5.04
N ASP A 136 -14.89 -15.56 3.88
CA ASP A 136 -14.50 -16.21 2.62
C ASP A 136 -13.01 -16.64 2.61
N GLY A 137 -12.18 -16.11 3.51
CA GLY A 137 -10.78 -16.49 3.70
C GLY A 137 -9.76 -15.48 3.17
N ILE A 138 -10.15 -14.23 2.92
CA ILE A 138 -9.21 -13.13 2.66
C ILE A 138 -8.56 -12.70 3.98
N LEU A 139 -7.23 -12.65 3.98
CA LEU A 139 -6.44 -12.10 5.07
C LEU A 139 -6.38 -10.57 4.91
N LEU A 140 -7.20 -9.86 5.69
CA LEU A 140 -7.35 -8.40 5.61
C LEU A 140 -6.51 -7.71 6.70
N PHE A 141 -5.61 -6.81 6.27
CA PHE A 141 -4.80 -5.98 7.15
C PHE A 141 -5.11 -4.50 6.92
N LYS A 142 -5.39 -3.75 7.99
CA LYS A 142 -5.73 -2.32 7.93
C LYS A 142 -4.71 -1.50 8.69
N TYR A 143 -3.97 -0.65 7.99
CA TYR A 143 -2.95 0.22 8.56
C TYR A 143 -3.35 1.69 8.47
N TRP A 144 -3.30 2.38 9.61
CA TRP A 144 -3.34 3.84 9.66
C TRP A 144 -1.94 4.38 9.96
N LEU A 145 -1.35 5.06 8.98
CA LEU A 145 -0.04 5.69 9.11
C LEU A 145 -0.19 7.02 9.86
N THR A 146 0.29 7.07 11.11
CA THR A 146 0.22 8.29 11.92
C THR A 146 1.36 9.24 11.57
N VAL A 147 1.07 10.53 11.57
CA VAL A 147 2.04 11.60 11.35
C VAL A 147 1.57 12.81 12.12
N ASP A 148 2.50 13.47 12.81
CA ASP A 148 2.22 14.72 13.52
C ASP A 148 2.08 15.87 12.53
N GLN A 149 1.25 16.86 12.85
CA GLN A 149 1.01 17.99 11.95
C GLN A 149 2.31 18.69 11.54
N ALA A 150 3.25 18.91 12.46
CA ALA A 150 4.54 19.52 12.16
C ALA A 150 5.34 18.72 11.09
N GLN A 151 5.31 17.39 11.14
CA GLN A 151 5.96 16.55 10.14
C GLN A 151 5.19 16.53 8.82
N GLN A 152 3.86 16.60 8.88
CA GLN A 152 3.02 16.72 7.70
C GLN A 152 3.33 18.02 6.93
N GLU A 153 3.43 19.14 7.64
CA GLU A 153 3.75 20.47 7.11
C GLU A 153 5.13 20.50 6.45
N ALA A 154 6.15 19.97 7.13
CA ALA A 154 7.51 19.89 6.59
C ALA A 154 7.55 19.10 5.26
N ARG A 155 6.78 18.01 5.16
CA ARG A 155 6.69 17.20 3.93
C ARG A 155 5.89 17.88 2.82
N PHE A 156 4.89 18.69 3.16
CA PHE A 156 4.20 19.52 2.19
C PHE A 156 5.15 20.53 1.56
N ALA A 157 5.95 21.22 2.38
CA ALA A 157 6.98 22.17 1.91
C ALA A 157 8.02 21.47 1.02
N GLU A 158 8.58 20.33 1.47
CA GLU A 158 9.55 19.55 0.70
C GLU A 158 8.99 19.16 -0.69
N ARG A 159 7.74 18.68 -0.75
CA ARG A 159 7.11 18.28 -2.02
C ARG A 159 6.84 19.47 -2.95
N LEU A 160 6.58 20.64 -2.40
CA LEU A 160 6.32 21.85 -3.18
C LEU A 160 7.61 22.35 -3.87
N GLU A 161 8.74 22.22 -3.17
CA GLU A 161 10.07 22.62 -3.63
C GLU A 161 10.70 21.59 -4.59
N ASP A 162 10.49 20.29 -4.36
CA ASP A 162 11.07 19.20 -5.15
C ASP A 162 10.28 18.95 -6.47
N PRO A 163 10.86 19.23 -7.65
CA PRO A 163 10.17 19.03 -8.94
C PRO A 163 9.75 17.58 -9.20
N LEU A 164 10.49 16.60 -8.66
CA LEU A 164 10.20 15.18 -8.83
C LEU A 164 9.06 14.69 -7.92
N LYS A 165 8.67 15.50 -6.93
CA LYS A 165 7.58 15.18 -5.99
C LYS A 165 6.39 16.13 -6.08
N ARG A 166 6.52 17.26 -6.78
CA ARG A 166 5.46 18.28 -6.90
C ARG A 166 4.15 17.74 -7.44
N TRP A 167 4.21 16.79 -8.36
CA TRP A 167 3.03 16.09 -8.89
C TRP A 167 2.20 15.35 -7.83
N LYS A 168 2.78 15.06 -6.65
CA LYS A 168 2.11 14.42 -5.51
C LYS A 168 1.25 15.38 -4.67
N LEU A 169 1.12 16.63 -5.10
CA LEU A 169 0.29 17.65 -4.47
C LEU A 169 -0.87 18.02 -5.41
N SER A 170 -2.08 17.99 -4.88
CA SER A 170 -3.29 18.42 -5.54
C SER A 170 -3.93 19.62 -4.80
N PRO A 171 -4.85 20.36 -5.44
CA PRO A 171 -5.62 21.41 -4.76
C PRO A 171 -6.39 20.87 -3.54
N VAL A 172 -6.88 19.63 -3.62
CA VAL A 172 -7.59 18.98 -2.50
C VAL A 172 -6.67 18.78 -1.31
N ASP A 173 -5.40 18.41 -1.53
CA ASP A 173 -4.44 18.23 -0.43
C ASP A 173 -4.16 19.55 0.31
N LEU A 174 -4.15 20.68 -0.41
CA LEU A 174 -3.95 22.01 0.19
C LEU A 174 -5.16 22.47 1.01
N GLU A 175 -6.38 22.14 0.60
CA GLU A 175 -7.57 22.40 1.41
C GLU A 175 -7.66 21.42 2.60
N ALA A 176 -7.33 20.15 2.40
CA ALA A 176 -7.30 19.13 3.44
C ALA A 176 -6.30 19.49 4.57
N ARG A 177 -5.18 20.11 4.22
CA ARG A 177 -4.19 20.65 5.18
C ARG A 177 -4.81 21.61 6.19
N LYS A 178 -5.77 22.45 5.78
CA LYS A 178 -6.47 23.40 6.67
C LYS A 178 -7.44 22.70 7.63
N GLN A 179 -7.86 21.48 7.33
CA GLN A 179 -8.90 20.73 8.03
C GLN A 179 -8.32 19.67 9.00
N TYR A 180 -7.14 19.92 9.59
CA TYR A 180 -6.43 18.91 10.37
C TYR A 180 -7.28 18.32 11.51
N ALA A 181 -7.99 19.17 12.25
CA ALA A 181 -8.88 18.78 13.35
C ALA A 181 -10.09 17.96 12.86
N ALA A 182 -10.76 18.38 11.78
CA ALA A 182 -11.88 17.64 11.21
C ALA A 182 -11.47 16.23 10.73
N TYR A 183 -10.28 16.08 10.14
CA TYR A 183 -9.70 14.77 9.82
C TYR A 183 -9.37 13.95 11.08
N THR A 184 -9.02 14.58 12.20
CA THR A 184 -8.84 13.88 13.49
C THR A 184 -10.16 13.29 13.95
N GLU A 185 -11.23 14.09 13.97
CA GLU A 185 -12.57 13.64 14.38
C GLU A 185 -13.09 12.52 13.47
N ALA A 186 -12.95 12.68 12.15
CA ALA A 186 -13.35 11.67 11.18
C ALA A 186 -12.58 10.34 11.37
N ARG A 187 -11.27 10.41 11.65
CA ARG A 187 -10.46 9.23 12.01
C ARG A 187 -10.96 8.56 13.28
N GLU A 188 -11.20 9.31 14.37
CA GLU A 188 -11.67 8.73 15.63
C GLU A 188 -13.01 8.01 15.46
N ALA A 189 -13.97 8.63 14.75
CA ALA A 189 -15.25 8.02 14.44
C ALA A 189 -15.09 6.75 13.59
N MET A 190 -14.21 6.77 12.58
CA MET A 190 -13.88 5.60 11.76
C MET A 190 -13.30 4.47 12.62
N LEU A 191 -12.29 4.75 13.45
CA LEU A 191 -11.64 3.75 14.29
C LEU A 191 -12.65 3.15 15.28
N ALA A 192 -13.46 3.98 15.94
CA ALA A 192 -14.47 3.52 16.88
C ALA A 192 -15.51 2.59 16.23
N ALA A 193 -15.96 2.91 15.01
CA ALA A 193 -16.97 2.12 14.31
C ALA A 193 -16.42 0.84 13.66
N THR A 194 -15.12 0.79 13.34
CA THR A 194 -14.58 -0.23 12.41
C THR A 194 -13.33 -0.96 12.91
N HIS A 195 -12.82 -0.65 14.10
CA HIS A 195 -11.82 -1.48 14.78
C HIS A 195 -12.54 -2.65 15.45
N THR A 196 -12.56 -3.80 14.77
CA THR A 196 -13.20 -5.02 15.28
C THR A 196 -12.18 -6.11 15.57
N HIS A 197 -12.56 -7.12 16.36
CA HIS A 197 -11.68 -8.27 16.63
C HIS A 197 -11.26 -9.02 15.34
N HIS A 198 -12.16 -9.12 14.35
CA HIS A 198 -11.88 -9.84 13.10
C HIS A 198 -11.16 -8.97 12.07
N ALA A 199 -11.33 -7.64 12.10
CA ALA A 199 -10.66 -6.70 11.21
C ALA A 199 -10.09 -5.51 12.02
N PRO A 200 -9.01 -5.72 12.80
CA PRO A 200 -8.46 -4.67 13.64
C PRO A 200 -7.72 -3.61 12.81
N TRP A 201 -7.89 -2.35 13.18
CA TRP A 201 -7.00 -1.26 12.77
C TRP A 201 -5.65 -1.34 13.49
N THR A 202 -4.58 -1.10 12.74
CA THR A 202 -3.22 -0.99 13.28
C THR A 202 -2.65 0.39 13.02
N LEU A 203 -2.27 1.10 14.07
CA LEU A 203 -1.68 2.43 13.97
C LEU A 203 -0.15 2.28 13.97
N VAL A 204 0.52 2.90 13.01
CA VAL A 204 1.99 2.84 12.90
C VAL A 204 2.55 4.26 12.86
N ASP A 205 3.51 4.56 13.73
CA ASP A 205 4.21 5.84 13.75
C ASP A 205 5.08 6.00 12.50
N PHE A 206 4.70 6.97 11.67
CA PHE A 206 5.37 7.32 10.43
C PHE A 206 6.05 8.70 10.50
N ASN A 207 6.24 9.29 11.68
CA ASN A 207 7.03 10.53 11.83
C ASN A 207 8.47 10.34 11.29
N ASP A 208 9.08 9.17 11.52
CA ASP A 208 10.22 8.67 10.74
C ASP A 208 9.74 7.61 9.74
N GLN A 209 9.60 7.98 8.46
CA GLN A 209 9.05 7.08 7.44
C GLN A 209 9.85 5.79 7.25
N ARG A 210 11.17 5.79 7.49
CA ARG A 210 11.99 4.58 7.33
C ARG A 210 11.70 3.59 8.45
N ARG A 211 11.64 4.08 9.70
CA ARG A 211 11.24 3.28 10.85
C ARG A 211 9.80 2.79 10.72
N GLY A 212 8.90 3.65 10.26
CA GLY A 212 7.49 3.31 10.03
C GLY A 212 7.33 2.15 9.06
N ARG A 213 8.07 2.15 7.92
CA ARG A 213 8.07 1.04 6.95
C ARG A 213 8.52 -0.27 7.56
N ILE A 214 9.66 -0.28 8.25
CA ILE A 214 10.19 -1.49 8.90
C ILE A 214 9.20 -2.02 9.94
N THR A 215 8.62 -1.12 10.74
CA THR A 215 7.66 -1.47 11.79
C THR A 215 6.40 -2.10 11.19
N LEU A 216 5.85 -1.47 10.16
CA LEU A 216 4.66 -1.97 9.45
C LEU A 216 4.93 -3.34 8.83
N ILE A 217 6.04 -3.51 8.11
CA ILE A 217 6.35 -4.79 7.44
C ILE A 217 6.58 -5.90 8.48
N ARG A 218 7.25 -5.60 9.60
CA ARG A 218 7.41 -6.58 10.69
C ARG A 218 6.07 -7.00 11.29
N ASP A 219 5.16 -6.05 11.54
CA ASP A 219 3.83 -6.34 12.07
C ASP A 219 2.99 -7.15 11.06
N LEU A 220 3.06 -6.83 9.77
CA LEU A 220 2.38 -7.60 8.74
C LEU A 220 2.85 -9.07 8.73
N LEU A 221 4.18 -9.27 8.71
CA LEU A 221 4.79 -10.59 8.66
C LEU A 221 4.55 -11.39 9.95
N SER A 222 4.52 -10.76 11.12
CA SER A 222 4.33 -11.45 12.41
C SER A 222 2.91 -11.97 12.63
N ARG A 223 1.92 -11.42 11.92
CA ARG A 223 0.51 -11.84 12.01
C ARG A 223 0.15 -12.94 11.03
N LEU A 224 1.06 -13.27 10.12
CA LEU A 224 0.91 -14.38 9.20
C LEU A 224 1.41 -15.68 9.87
N PRO A 225 0.91 -16.86 9.47
CA PRO A 225 1.52 -18.12 9.88
C PRO A 225 2.95 -18.22 9.35
N ASP A 226 3.66 -19.31 9.67
CA ASP A 226 4.92 -19.59 8.98
C ASP A 226 4.68 -19.71 7.46
N THR A 227 5.28 -18.79 6.72
CA THR A 227 5.19 -18.67 5.25
C THR A 227 6.40 -19.27 4.55
N THR A 228 7.28 -19.95 5.29
CA THR A 228 8.47 -20.57 4.73
C THR A 228 8.08 -21.70 3.79
N VAL A 229 8.44 -21.52 2.53
CA VAL A 229 8.18 -22.49 1.46
C VAL A 229 9.52 -22.86 0.84
N PRO A 230 9.86 -24.16 0.70
CA PRO A 230 11.06 -24.58 -0.01
C PRO A 230 11.03 -24.04 -1.44
N PRO A 231 12.10 -23.38 -1.90
CA PRO A 231 12.16 -22.92 -3.28
C PRO A 231 12.05 -24.12 -4.22
N ALA A 232 11.34 -23.95 -5.34
CA ALA A 232 11.27 -24.99 -6.37
C ALA A 232 12.70 -25.32 -6.84
N ARG A 233 13.05 -26.60 -6.83
CA ARG A 233 14.35 -27.05 -7.30
C ARG A 233 14.39 -26.92 -8.82
N LEU A 234 15.14 -25.94 -9.31
CA LEU A 234 15.44 -25.79 -10.73
C LEU A 234 16.75 -26.51 -11.03
N ASP A 235 16.70 -27.52 -11.90
CA ASP A 235 17.89 -28.21 -12.39
C ASP A 235 18.46 -27.45 -13.59
N MET A 236 19.34 -26.48 -13.31
CA MET A 236 20.02 -25.70 -14.34
C MET A 236 21.19 -26.50 -14.90
N LYS A 237 20.91 -27.39 -15.85
CA LYS A 237 21.94 -28.13 -16.57
C LYS A 237 22.74 -27.18 -17.48
N PRO A 238 24.08 -27.33 -17.57
CA PRO A 238 24.86 -26.60 -18.56
C PRO A 238 24.33 -26.85 -19.96
N LEU A 239 24.28 -25.79 -20.79
CA LEU A 239 23.94 -25.93 -22.19
C LEU A 239 25.03 -26.73 -22.92
N HIS A 240 24.62 -27.56 -23.87
CA HIS A 240 25.55 -28.22 -24.77
C HIS A 240 26.05 -27.23 -25.83
N GLY A 241 27.37 -27.20 -26.05
CA GLY A 241 27.99 -26.35 -27.08
C GLY A 241 28.50 -25.02 -26.56
N LYS A 242 28.97 -24.17 -27.48
CA LYS A 242 29.42 -22.80 -27.16
C LYS A 242 28.21 -21.90 -26.97
N LEU A 243 28.28 -20.99 -26.00
CA LEU A 243 27.30 -19.92 -25.86
C LEU A 243 27.32 -19.05 -27.13
N LEU A 244 26.13 -18.74 -27.63
CA LEU A 244 25.97 -17.88 -28.79
C LEU A 244 26.10 -16.41 -28.36
N THR A 245 26.73 -15.60 -29.21
CA THR A 245 26.73 -14.15 -29.07
C THR A 245 25.58 -13.60 -29.89
N GLU A 246 24.79 -12.71 -29.30
CA GLU A 246 23.68 -12.08 -29.99
C GLU A 246 24.20 -11.09 -31.05
N SER A 247 23.62 -11.13 -32.25
CA SER A 247 23.95 -10.22 -33.35
C SER A 247 22.70 -9.82 -34.13
N TYR A 248 22.62 -8.55 -34.52
CA TYR A 248 21.45 -7.99 -35.21
C TYR A 248 21.85 -7.48 -36.59
N HIS A 249 21.27 -8.05 -37.65
CA HIS A 249 21.61 -7.71 -39.04
C HIS A 249 20.60 -6.80 -39.73
N LEU A 250 19.43 -6.58 -39.12
CA LEU A 250 18.33 -5.79 -39.69
C LEU A 250 18.18 -4.42 -39.03
N ILE A 251 18.48 -4.34 -37.72
CA ILE A 251 18.32 -3.14 -36.90
C ILE A 251 19.47 -3.15 -35.90
N GLU A 252 20.23 -2.06 -35.83
CA GLU A 252 21.31 -1.93 -34.86
C GLU A 252 20.73 -1.56 -33.48
N PRO A 253 21.22 -2.16 -32.38
CA PRO A 253 20.91 -1.70 -31.04
C PRO A 253 21.36 -0.24 -30.84
N ILE A 254 20.61 0.51 -30.03
CA ILE A 254 21.06 1.83 -29.61
C ILE A 254 22.41 1.73 -28.88
N PRO A 255 23.36 2.64 -29.14
CA PRO A 255 24.64 2.64 -28.43
C PRO A 255 24.47 2.79 -26.92
N ASP A 256 25.39 2.21 -26.16
CA ASP A 256 25.47 2.47 -24.72
C ASP A 256 25.88 3.93 -24.49
N THR A 257 25.13 4.64 -23.66
CA THR A 257 25.37 6.04 -23.31
C THR A 257 26.29 6.19 -22.09
N SER A 258 26.88 5.08 -21.61
CA SER A 258 27.76 5.09 -20.43
C SER A 258 29.02 5.97 -20.59
N ASP A 259 29.39 6.29 -21.83
CA ASP A 259 30.61 7.05 -22.17
C ASP A 259 30.37 8.55 -22.47
N GLU A 260 29.13 9.06 -22.39
CA GLU A 260 28.82 10.48 -22.67
C GLU A 260 28.77 11.37 -21.40
N ARG A 261 29.67 11.16 -20.42
CA ARG A 261 29.79 12.04 -19.23
C ARG A 261 31.03 12.91 -19.25
#